data_AF-A0AB37XND4-F1
#
_entry.id   AF-A0AB37XND4-F1
#
_cell.length_a   1.000
_cell.length_b   1.000
_cell.length_c   1.000
_cell.angle_alpha   90.00
_cell.angle_beta   90.00
_cell.angle_gamma   90.00
#
_symmetry.space_group_name_H-M   'P 1'
#
loop_
_entity.id
_entity.type
_entity.pdbx_description
1 polymer ?
#
loop_
_entity_poly.entity_id
_entity_poly.type
_entity_poly.pdbx_seq_one_letter_code
_entity_poly.pdbx_strand_id
1 'polypeptide(L)'
;QLKNMKMLNHAMPILLVSGYDDPLGDYGKGILKLANIYRKAGIKNVKVNLYHHKRHEVLFEKDHDKIWEDLFKWLNQFYKK
;
A
#
# COMPACT_ATOMS: atom_id res chain seq x y z
N GLN A 1 6.97 -2.60 17.85
CA GLN A 1 6.72 -2.26 16.44
C GLN A 1 7.28 -0.88 16.05
N LEU A 2 7.05 0.21 16.80
CA LEU A 2 7.51 1.56 16.42
C LEU A 2 9.03 1.83 16.58
N LYS A 3 9.76 1.04 17.39
CA LYS A 3 11.19 1.30 17.71
C LYS A 3 12.11 1.32 16.48
N ASN A 4 11.82 0.52 15.45
CA ASN A 4 12.63 0.47 14.21
C ASN A 4 12.11 1.42 13.11
N MET A 5 10.91 1.98 13.27
CA MET A 5 10.32 2.85 12.25
C MET A 5 10.94 4.25 12.20
N LYS A 6 11.60 4.69 13.28
CA LYS A 6 12.38 5.94 13.31
C LYS A 6 13.60 5.91 12.39
N MET A 7 14.03 4.72 11.94
CA MET A 7 15.15 4.57 11.00
C MET A 7 14.72 4.66 9.53
N LEU A 8 13.40 4.70 9.27
CA LEU A 8 12.90 4.81 7.90
C LEU A 8 13.11 6.23 7.38
N ASN A 9 13.45 6.35 6.10
CA ASN A 9 13.49 7.65 5.45
C ASN A 9 12.06 8.22 5.35
N HIS A 10 11.76 9.22 6.16
CA HIS A 10 10.42 9.84 6.23
C HIS A 10 9.99 10.53 4.92
N ALA A 11 10.93 10.82 4.01
CA ALA A 11 10.65 11.37 2.69
C ALA A 11 10.37 10.29 1.63
N MET A 12 10.67 9.01 1.92
CA MET A 12 10.41 7.92 0.98
C MET A 12 8.90 7.67 0.88
N PRO A 13 8.30 7.75 -0.33
CA PRO A 13 6.89 7.47 -0.53
C PRO A 13 6.62 5.96 -0.39
N ILE A 14 5.50 5.62 0.25
CA ILE A 14 5.05 4.24 0.44
C ILE A 14 3.69 4.06 -0.23
N LEU A 15 3.59 3.04 -1.08
CA LEU A 15 2.34 2.49 -1.57
C LEU A 15 2.07 1.16 -0.86
N LEU A 16 0.92 1.07 -0.22
CA LEU A 16 0.39 -0.17 0.35
C LEU A 16 -0.75 -0.67 -0.56
N VAL A 17 -0.70 -1.93 -0.96
CA VAL A 17 -1.66 -2.54 -1.89
C VAL A 17 -2.22 -3.82 -1.29
N SER A 18 -3.55 -4.01 -1.30
CA SER A 18 -4.20 -5.24 -0.83
C SER A 18 -5.62 -5.36 -1.40
N GLY A 19 -6.18 -6.57 -1.34
CA GLY A 19 -7.57 -6.84 -1.63
C GLY A 19 -8.46 -6.70 -0.40
N TYR A 20 -9.66 -6.15 -0.58
CA TYR A 20 -10.63 -5.97 0.51
C TYR A 20 -11.15 -7.30 1.04
N ASP A 21 -11.22 -8.34 0.21
CA ASP A 21 -11.75 -9.66 0.57
C ASP A 21 -10.65 -10.61 1.05
N ASP A 22 -9.46 -10.09 1.38
CA ASP A 22 -8.37 -10.87 1.97
C ASP A 22 -8.58 -11.05 3.49
N PRO A 23 -8.88 -12.28 3.98
CA PRO A 23 -9.02 -12.54 5.40
C PRO A 23 -7.69 -12.35 6.16
N LEU A 24 -6.53 -12.50 5.50
CA LEU A 24 -5.22 -12.27 6.14
C LEU A 24 -5.00 -10.79 6.44
N GLY A 25 -5.61 -9.91 5.64
CA GLY A 25 -5.61 -8.46 5.84
C GLY A 25 -6.69 -7.96 6.80
N ASP A 26 -7.41 -8.84 7.51
CA ASP A 26 -8.62 -8.51 8.27
C ASP A 26 -9.61 -7.69 7.43
N TYR A 27 -9.84 -8.16 6.20
CA TYR A 27 -10.73 -7.54 5.21
C TYR A 27 -10.42 -6.05 5.00
N GLY A 28 -9.13 -5.74 4.79
CA GLY A 28 -8.63 -4.39 4.59
C GLY A 28 -8.33 -3.59 5.87
N LYS A 29 -8.79 -4.02 7.06
CA LYS A 29 -8.50 -3.29 8.31
C LYS A 29 -7.01 -3.31 8.67
N GLY A 30 -6.33 -4.43 8.40
CA GLY A 30 -4.91 -4.61 8.67
C GLY A 30 -4.03 -3.63 7.89
N ILE A 31 -4.28 -3.47 6.59
CA ILE A 31 -3.51 -2.54 5.75
C ILE A 31 -3.78 -1.07 6.09
N LEU A 32 -5.01 -0.73 6.47
CA LEU A 32 -5.36 0.62 6.94
C LEU A 32 -4.70 0.94 8.28
N LYS A 33 -4.65 -0.04 9.20
CA LYS A 33 -3.91 0.07 10.45
C LYS A 33 -2.42 0.27 10.20
N LEU A 34 -1.84 -0.48 9.27
CA LEU A 34 -0.44 -0.33 8.87
C LEU A 34 -0.14 1.06 8.29
N ALA A 35 -1.01 1.56 7.41
CA ALA A 35 -0.89 2.91 6.86
C ALA A 35 -0.88 3.97 7.96
N ASN A 36 -1.77 3.84 8.95
CA ASN A 36 -1.82 4.75 10.09
C ASN A 36 -0.58 4.65 10.98
N ILE A 37 0.01 3.46 11.14
CA ILE A 37 1.28 3.28 11.85
C ILE A 37 2.40 4.05 11.14
N TYR A 38 2.53 3.93 9.81
CA TYR A 38 3.55 4.66 9.04
C TYR A 38 3.36 6.18 9.10
N ARG A 39 2.11 6.65 8.99
CA ARG A 39 1.81 8.09 9.15
C ARG A 39 2.18 8.60 10.54
N LYS A 40 1.85 7.85 11.60
CA LYS A 40 2.23 8.17 12.98
C LYS A 40 3.74 8.12 13.21
N ALA A 41 4.47 7.33 12.43
CA ALA A 41 5.93 7.30 12.46
C ALA A 41 6.58 8.51 11.75
N GLY A 42 5.81 9.37 11.08
CA GLY A 42 6.31 10.59 10.43
C GLY A 42 6.56 10.46 8.93
N ILE A 43 6.18 9.34 8.31
CA ILE A 43 6.28 9.17 6.85
C ILE A 43 5.25 10.06 6.18
N LYS A 44 5.73 10.96 5.30
CA LYS A 44 4.90 12.03 4.72
C LYS A 44 3.94 11.51 3.66
N ASN A 45 4.36 10.54 2.86
CA ASN A 45 3.59 10.04 1.73
C ASN A 45 3.29 8.55 1.90
N VAL A 46 2.06 8.26 2.35
CA VAL A 46 1.55 6.89 2.53
C VAL A 46 0.22 6.78 1.82
N LYS A 47 0.21 6.08 0.69
CA LYS A 47 -0.98 5.77 -0.11
C LYS A 47 -1.42 4.33 0.13
N VAL A 48 -2.73 4.10 0.16
CA VAL A 48 -3.32 2.76 0.21
C VAL A 48 -4.19 2.59 -1.03
N ASN A 49 -3.93 1.53 -1.79
CA ASN A 49 -4.84 1.04 -2.81
C ASN A 49 -5.48 -0.25 -2.30
N LEU A 50 -6.78 -0.19 -2.03
CA LEU A 50 -7.56 -1.31 -1.52
C LEU A 50 -8.60 -1.72 -2.57
N TYR A 51 -8.44 -2.90 -3.16
CA TYR A 51 -9.27 -3.33 -4.28
C TYR A 51 -10.43 -4.21 -3.81
N HIS A 52 -11.66 -3.79 -4.08
CA HIS A 52 -12.85 -4.59 -3.81
C HIS A 52 -12.88 -5.86 -4.68
N HIS A 53 -13.45 -6.95 -4.15
CA HIS A 53 -13.55 -8.23 -4.85
C HIS A 53 -12.19 -8.87 -5.18
N LYS A 54 -11.13 -8.46 -4.49
CA LYS A 54 -9.80 -9.07 -4.56
C LYS A 54 -9.42 -9.66 -3.21
N ARG A 55 -8.68 -10.76 -3.23
CA ARG A 55 -8.13 -11.44 -2.06
C ARG A 55 -6.65 -11.09 -1.92
N HIS A 56 -5.79 -12.09 -1.72
CA HIS A 56 -4.41 -11.89 -1.30
C HIS A 56 -3.49 -11.51 -2.47
N GLU A 57 -3.60 -12.20 -3.60
CA GLU A 57 -2.67 -12.10 -4.73
C GLU A 57 -3.17 -11.12 -5.79
N VAL A 58 -3.48 -9.89 -5.37
CA VAL A 58 -4.16 -8.89 -6.22
C VAL A 58 -3.47 -8.61 -7.56
N LEU A 59 -2.16 -8.82 -7.66
CA LEU A 59 -1.38 -8.66 -8.90
C LEU A 59 -1.58 -9.79 -9.92
N PHE A 60 -2.14 -10.92 -9.50
CA PHE A 60 -2.34 -12.14 -10.31
C PHE A 60 -3.81 -12.56 -10.42
N GLU A 61 -4.71 -11.88 -9.71
CA GLU A 61 -6.15 -12.12 -9.81
C GLU A 61 -6.73 -11.59 -11.14
N LYS A 62 -8.00 -11.90 -11.40
CA LYS A 62 -8.72 -11.40 -12.59
C LYS A 62 -8.65 -9.87 -12.66
N ASP A 63 -8.62 -9.28 -13.86
CA ASP A 63 -8.56 -7.82 -14.05
C ASP A 63 -7.32 -7.14 -13.42
N HIS A 64 -6.22 -7.88 -13.26
CA HIS A 64 -4.97 -7.36 -12.71
C HIS A 64 -4.38 -6.21 -13.53
N ASP A 65 -4.68 -6.11 -14.83
CA ASP A 65 -4.18 -5.03 -15.70
C ASP A 65 -4.44 -3.63 -15.13
N LYS A 66 -5.62 -3.42 -14.52
CA LYS A 66 -5.96 -2.15 -13.85
C LYS A 66 -5.06 -1.88 -12.66
N ILE A 67 -4.73 -2.93 -11.91
CA ILE A 67 -3.87 -2.87 -10.74
C ILE A 67 -2.45 -2.53 -11.18
N TRP A 68 -1.93 -3.19 -12.23
CA TRP A 68 -0.64 -2.86 -12.83
C TRP A 68 -0.59 -1.41 -13.33
N GLU A 69 -1.65 -0.93 -13.98
CA GLU A 69 -1.75 0.45 -14.44
C GLU A 69 -1.70 1.45 -13.27
N ASP A 70 -2.41 1.17 -12.17
CA ASP A 70 -2.39 1.99 -10.96
C ASP A 70 -1.01 2.01 -10.29
N LEU A 71 -0.31 0.87 -10.24
CA LEU A 71 1.07 0.77 -9.75
C LEU A 71 2.01 1.61 -10.64
N PHE A 72 1.91 1.47 -11.96
CA PHE A 72 2.72 2.20 -12.92
C PHE A 72 2.50 3.72 -12.82
N LYS A 73 1.23 4.16 -12.77
CA LYS A 73 0.87 5.57 -12.55
C LYS A 73 1.46 6.10 -11.25
N TRP A 74 1.42 5.33 -10.17
CA TRP A 74 1.99 5.73 -8.89
C TRP A 74 3.52 5.84 -8.95
N LEU A 75 4.21 4.84 -9.53
CA LEU A 75 5.66 4.87 -9.69
C LEU A 75 6.12 6.07 -10.50
N ASN A 76 5.43 6.39 -11.60
CA ASN A 76 5.75 7.53 -12.45
C ASN A 76 5.61 8.90 -11.75
N GLN A 77 4.84 9.00 -10.65
CA GLN A 77 4.77 10.24 -9.87
C GLN A 77 6.07 10.55 -9.13
N PHE A 78 6.87 9.53 -8.82
CA PHE A 78 8.12 9.65 -8.07
C PHE A 78 9.36 9.37 -8.90
N TYR A 79 9.19 8.76 -10.08
CA TYR A 79 10.27 8.61 -11.04
C TYR A 79 10.62 9.98 -11.62
N LYS A 80 11.75 10.54 -11.18
CA LYS A 80 12.39 11.67 -11.84
C LYS A 80 13.38 11.09 -12.86
N LYS A 81 13.25 11.51 -14.13
CA LYS A 81 14.31 11.35 -15.12
C LYS A 81 15.54 12.15 -14.69
#